data_AF-A0A8H7CA34-F1
#
_entry.id   AF-A0A8H7CA34-F1
#
_cell.length_a   1.000
_cell.length_b   1.000
_cell.length_c   1.000
_cell.angle_alpha   90.00
_cell.angle_beta   90.00
_cell.angle_gamma   90.00
#
_symmetry.space_group_name_H-M   'P 1'
#
loop_
_entity.id
_entity.type
_entity.pdbx_description
1 polymer ?
#
loop_
_entity_poly.entity_id
_entity_poly.type
_entity_poly.pdbx_seq_one_letter_code
_entity_poly.pdbx_strand_id
1 'polypeptide(L)'
;MAVLGSFLSLLWPSRATQYERISRLQASSSLSDDKELSFSENGVCTSLRIEEDGVHVVVAEAGWFSRPYTELVLFLNILSTSVSLTPGGRSMFFAFSYLSARNKGRLELRQLSGDVTDAWGAALDRWVESVQALAYKGLTPGRRFLVLVNPHGGQGKAKAMWQETVEPIFAAAGCVVDVQYTGPASSPTNASSIARNLDLAAYDALVPLSGDGIVSELLNGLASRPDARTALRIPIAPLPAGSGNALSVNLMSPDKVVDVAYAALNAIKGHPMPLDICSVSQGSTRRFSFLSQAFGLMADLDMGTEWIRWIGGIRFVLGYIWGALTGASYSVEITMKIVESDKRRMVDAYNTLRDAKPIRESSTPTPPPTDALMPLLAFGSTDAPLPLGTVHTTISAPLEPGWHTFCAPVQFVCAGKLPWLSRDSMMLPLAADDGLIDVVLVPPRSAFSSLTGMDGQEEGRFMRLPDVYYYKVEAYRCTPGEKSGYISIDGESIPYEAFQVENHARLARIMSLDGRWKGLESASLE
;
A
#
# COMPACT_ATOMS: atom_id res chain seq x y z
N MET A 1 -7.72 4.79 -34.25
CA MET A 1 -7.28 3.40 -34.51
C MET A 1 -6.81 2.66 -33.25
N ALA A 2 -6.40 3.32 -32.16
CA ALA A 2 -6.07 2.67 -30.88
C ALA A 2 -7.29 2.34 -29.97
N VAL A 3 -8.52 2.65 -30.41
CA VAL A 3 -9.75 2.53 -29.62
C VAL A 3 -10.55 1.25 -29.92
N LEU A 4 -10.25 0.53 -31.01
CA LEU A 4 -10.93 -0.73 -31.34
C LEU A 4 -10.23 -2.00 -30.78
N GLY A 5 -8.99 -1.90 -30.31
CA GLY A 5 -8.27 -3.05 -29.72
C GLY A 5 -8.82 -3.50 -28.37
N SER A 6 -9.45 -2.60 -27.62
CA SER A 6 -9.94 -2.85 -26.25
C SER A 6 -11.32 -3.50 -26.18
N PHE A 7 -12.03 -3.61 -27.30
CA PHE A 7 -13.40 -4.17 -27.33
C PHE A 7 -13.44 -5.69 -27.52
N LEU A 8 -12.37 -6.31 -28.03
CA LEU A 8 -12.31 -7.76 -28.30
C LEU A 8 -11.77 -8.59 -27.12
N SER A 9 -11.21 -7.97 -26.08
CA SER A 9 -10.79 -8.66 -24.85
C SER A 9 -11.93 -8.94 -23.86
N LEU A 10 -13.14 -8.44 -24.15
CA LEU A 10 -14.35 -8.58 -23.33
C LEU A 10 -15.16 -9.86 -23.61
N LEU A 11 -14.76 -10.69 -24.58
CA LEU A 11 -15.54 -11.87 -25.02
C LEU A 11 -14.90 -13.23 -24.70
N TRP A 12 -13.87 -13.28 -23.85
CA TRP A 12 -13.29 -14.57 -23.44
C TRP A 12 -13.29 -14.72 -21.91
N PRO A 13 -14.02 -15.69 -21.34
CA PRO A 13 -13.88 -16.01 -19.92
C PRO A 13 -12.49 -16.65 -19.71
N SER A 14 -11.61 -15.98 -18.98
CA SER A 14 -10.32 -16.57 -18.59
C SER A 14 -10.57 -17.68 -17.57
N ARG A 15 -10.45 -18.93 -18.04
CA ARG A 15 -10.38 -20.12 -17.20
C ARG A 15 -9.20 -20.03 -16.22
N ALA A 16 -9.50 -20.36 -14.96
CA ALA A 16 -8.75 -21.18 -14.00
C ALA A 16 -7.24 -20.94 -13.83
N THR A 17 -6.82 -20.95 -12.55
CA THR A 17 -5.47 -21.31 -12.08
C THR A 17 -4.82 -22.28 -13.07
N GLN A 18 -3.69 -21.88 -13.67
CA GLN A 18 -3.03 -22.71 -14.66
C GLN A 18 -2.24 -23.79 -13.90
N TYR A 19 -2.93 -24.85 -13.48
CA TYR A 19 -2.34 -26.05 -12.95
C TYR A 19 -1.59 -26.76 -14.08
N GLU A 20 -0.26 -26.68 -14.10
CA GLU A 20 0.54 -27.67 -14.85
C GLU A 20 0.51 -28.96 -14.03
N ARG A 21 -0.51 -29.78 -14.29
CA ARG A 21 -0.69 -31.09 -13.64
C ARG A 21 0.17 -32.11 -14.37
N ILE A 22 1.28 -32.51 -13.74
CA ILE A 22 2.10 -33.66 -14.17
C ILE A 22 1.21 -34.90 -13.95
N SER A 23 0.80 -35.57 -15.02
CA SER A 23 -0.38 -36.44 -15.05
C SER A 23 -0.10 -37.93 -14.77
N ARG A 24 1.15 -38.41 -14.89
CA ARG A 24 1.60 -39.77 -14.55
C ARG A 24 3.13 -39.84 -14.48
N LEU A 25 3.62 -40.39 -13.37
CA LEU A 25 5.02 -40.28 -12.97
C LEU A 25 5.82 -41.52 -13.32
N GLN A 26 6.92 -41.31 -14.03
CA GLN A 26 8.10 -42.13 -13.91
C GLN A 26 9.26 -41.20 -13.56
N ALA A 27 9.46 -40.95 -12.27
CA ALA A 27 10.61 -40.19 -11.79
C ALA A 27 11.90 -40.95 -12.12
N SER A 28 12.52 -40.63 -13.26
CA SER A 28 13.92 -40.94 -13.52
C SER A 28 14.76 -39.72 -13.13
N SER A 29 14.92 -39.45 -11.83
CA SER A 29 15.86 -38.43 -11.37
C SER A 29 17.26 -39.01 -11.29
N SER A 30 18.28 -38.21 -11.56
CA SER A 30 19.68 -38.50 -11.24
C SER A 30 20.16 -37.32 -10.39
N LEU A 31 20.12 -37.42 -9.06
CA LEU A 31 20.75 -36.39 -8.23
C LEU A 31 22.27 -36.60 -8.26
N SER A 32 22.98 -35.77 -9.02
CA SER A 32 24.44 -35.71 -8.99
C SER A 32 24.99 -34.67 -8.01
N ASP A 33 24.14 -33.77 -7.48
CA ASP A 33 24.50 -32.73 -6.50
C ASP A 33 23.17 -32.27 -5.85
N ASP A 34 23.04 -32.18 -4.52
CA ASP A 34 21.79 -31.94 -3.75
C ASP A 34 21.02 -30.62 -4.11
N LYS A 35 21.44 -29.93 -5.18
CA LYS A 35 20.91 -28.66 -5.69
C LYS A 35 19.93 -28.81 -6.85
N GLU A 36 19.85 -29.96 -7.52
CA GLU A 36 19.00 -30.15 -8.70
C GLU A 36 18.04 -31.34 -8.54
N LEU A 37 16.75 -31.08 -8.78
CA LEU A 37 15.71 -32.10 -8.93
C LEU A 37 15.28 -32.18 -10.37
N SER A 38 15.21 -33.38 -10.95
CA SER A 38 14.73 -33.58 -12.31
C SER A 38 13.56 -34.55 -12.35
N PHE A 39 12.52 -34.18 -13.09
CA PHE A 39 11.29 -34.92 -13.28
C PHE A 39 11.12 -35.20 -14.77
N SER A 40 10.65 -36.39 -15.13
CA SER A 40 10.37 -36.74 -16.53
C SER A 40 8.94 -37.28 -16.68
N GLU A 41 8.21 -36.74 -17.66
CA GLU A 41 6.88 -37.20 -18.04
C GLU A 41 6.68 -37.07 -19.55
N ASN A 42 6.25 -38.14 -20.23
CA ASN A 42 5.84 -38.13 -21.64
C ASN A 42 6.86 -37.47 -22.62
N GLY A 43 8.17 -37.61 -22.34
CA GLY A 43 9.24 -36.99 -23.15
C GLY A 43 9.52 -35.53 -22.80
N VAL A 44 8.87 -34.98 -21.78
CA VAL A 44 9.17 -33.69 -21.15
C VAL A 44 10.02 -33.92 -19.91
N CYS A 45 11.15 -33.25 -19.82
CA CYS A 45 12.02 -33.24 -18.65
C CYS A 45 11.94 -31.87 -17.98
N THR A 46 11.48 -31.82 -16.75
CA THR A 46 11.47 -30.61 -15.92
C THR A 46 12.59 -30.71 -14.89
N SER A 47 13.57 -29.80 -14.88
CA SER A 47 14.52 -29.70 -13.78
C SER A 47 14.32 -28.43 -12.95
N LEU A 48 14.51 -28.56 -11.64
CA LEU A 48 14.45 -27.52 -10.63
C LEU A 48 15.81 -27.43 -9.98
N ARG A 49 16.55 -26.36 -10.28
CA ARG A 49 17.91 -26.17 -9.80
C ARG A 49 18.01 -24.95 -8.90
N ILE A 50 18.53 -25.13 -7.68
CA ILE A 50 18.79 -24.04 -6.74
C ILE A 50 20.04 -23.28 -7.21
N GLU A 51 19.88 -21.97 -7.38
CA GLU A 51 20.94 -21.01 -7.67
C GLU A 51 20.97 -19.92 -6.58
N GLU A 52 21.89 -18.94 -6.71
CA GLU A 52 22.10 -17.90 -5.69
C GLU A 52 20.87 -17.00 -5.46
N ASP A 53 20.08 -16.76 -6.51
CA ASP A 53 18.96 -15.81 -6.53
C ASP A 53 17.57 -16.47 -6.52
N GLY A 54 17.50 -17.78 -6.78
CA GLY A 54 16.23 -18.51 -6.80
C GLY A 54 16.35 -19.95 -7.27
N VAL A 55 15.25 -20.46 -7.82
CA VAL A 55 15.17 -21.80 -8.41
C VAL A 55 14.97 -21.64 -9.92
N HIS A 56 15.89 -22.18 -10.71
CA HIS A 56 15.73 -22.32 -12.15
C HIS A 56 14.80 -23.49 -12.45
N VAL A 57 13.67 -23.20 -13.08
CA VAL A 57 12.73 -24.18 -13.64
C VAL A 57 13.07 -24.33 -15.12
N VAL A 58 13.63 -25.46 -15.51
CA VAL A 58 13.94 -25.80 -16.90
C VAL A 58 12.95 -26.84 -17.37
N VAL A 59 12.18 -26.57 -18.42
CA VAL A 59 11.31 -27.56 -19.06
C VAL A 59 11.85 -27.83 -20.46
N ALA A 60 12.37 -29.03 -20.66
CA ALA A 60 12.86 -29.54 -21.93
C ALA A 60 11.84 -30.51 -22.53
N GLU A 61 11.17 -30.14 -23.62
CA GLU A 61 10.22 -31.04 -24.31
C GLU A 61 10.89 -31.73 -25.51
N ALA A 62 10.62 -33.02 -25.69
CA ALA A 62 10.93 -33.74 -26.94
C ALA A 62 9.77 -33.62 -27.94
N GLY A 63 9.85 -32.65 -28.88
CA GLY A 63 8.86 -32.51 -29.95
C GLY A 63 9.16 -31.39 -30.96
N TRP A 64 8.73 -31.54 -32.22
CA TRP A 64 9.00 -30.57 -33.31
C TRP A 64 8.33 -29.19 -33.13
N PHE A 65 7.29 -29.09 -32.28
CA PHE A 65 6.49 -27.87 -32.10
C PHE A 65 6.65 -27.22 -30.73
N SER A 66 7.44 -27.82 -29.84
CA SER A 66 7.60 -27.37 -28.46
C SER A 66 8.94 -26.67 -28.29
N ARG A 67 8.94 -25.52 -27.60
CA ARG A 67 10.19 -24.81 -27.28
C ARG A 67 10.55 -25.08 -25.82
N PRO A 68 11.76 -25.60 -25.54
CA PRO A 68 12.23 -25.66 -24.17
C PRO A 68 12.21 -24.25 -23.58
N TYR A 69 11.92 -24.14 -22.30
CA TYR A 69 11.97 -22.87 -21.60
C TYR A 69 12.70 -23.00 -20.28
N THR A 70 13.35 -21.92 -19.89
CA THR A 70 13.96 -21.76 -18.58
C THR A 70 13.33 -20.54 -17.93
N GLU A 71 12.89 -20.69 -16.69
CA GLU A 71 12.35 -19.62 -15.87
C GLU A 71 13.13 -19.56 -14.56
N LEU A 72 13.63 -18.39 -14.20
CA LEU A 72 14.16 -18.14 -12.86
C LEU A 72 13.02 -17.74 -11.94
N VAL A 73 12.78 -18.55 -10.91
CA VAL A 73 11.83 -18.25 -9.83
C VAL A 73 12.61 -17.71 -8.65
N LEU A 74 12.58 -16.40 -8.45
CA LEU A 74 13.23 -15.75 -7.30
C LEU A 74 12.72 -16.36 -5.98
N PHE A 75 13.61 -16.52 -4.98
CA PHE A 75 13.22 -17.02 -3.65
C PHE A 75 12.04 -16.25 -3.04
N LEU A 76 11.97 -14.94 -3.30
CA LEU A 76 10.87 -14.10 -2.86
C LEU A 76 9.52 -14.60 -3.38
N ASN A 77 9.45 -15.10 -4.62
CA ASN A 77 8.23 -15.53 -5.28
C ASN A 77 7.82 -16.97 -4.92
N ILE A 78 8.66 -17.72 -4.20
CA ILE A 78 8.36 -19.09 -3.79
C ILE A 78 7.43 -19.05 -2.57
N LEU A 79 6.24 -19.60 -2.72
CA LEU A 79 5.20 -19.63 -1.70
C LEU A 79 5.34 -20.84 -0.78
N SER A 80 5.59 -22.01 -1.34
CA SER A 80 5.82 -23.23 -0.56
C SER A 80 6.50 -24.31 -1.40
N THR A 81 7.21 -25.18 -0.71
CA THR A 81 7.65 -26.47 -1.21
C THR A 81 7.34 -27.52 -0.16
N SER A 82 6.84 -28.68 -0.57
CA SER A 82 6.44 -29.72 0.36
C SER A 82 6.51 -31.11 -0.25
N VAL A 83 6.68 -32.08 0.63
CA VAL A 83 6.57 -33.51 0.34
C VAL A 83 5.62 -34.12 1.36
N SER A 84 4.70 -34.95 0.90
CA SER A 84 3.73 -35.63 1.75
C SER A 84 3.48 -37.06 1.28
N LEU A 85 3.08 -37.97 2.15
CA LEU A 85 2.71 -39.33 1.75
C LEU A 85 1.41 -39.31 0.94
N THR A 86 1.37 -40.03 -0.19
CA THR A 86 0.14 -40.17 -0.97
C THR A 86 -0.94 -40.92 -0.19
N PRO A 87 -2.23 -40.67 -0.49
CA PRO A 87 -3.32 -41.47 0.07
C PRO A 87 -3.12 -42.96 -0.24
N GLY A 88 -2.80 -43.75 0.79
CA GLY A 88 -2.46 -45.18 0.67
C GLY A 88 -0.99 -45.53 0.94
N GLY A 89 -0.11 -44.55 1.14
CA GLY A 89 1.25 -44.73 1.67
C GLY A 89 2.23 -45.44 0.75
N ARG A 90 1.97 -45.47 -0.56
CA ARG A 90 2.79 -46.19 -1.55
C ARG A 90 3.78 -45.32 -2.33
N SER A 91 3.69 -44.01 -2.17
CA SER A 91 4.58 -43.02 -2.81
C SER A 91 4.57 -41.70 -2.03
N MET A 92 5.54 -40.85 -2.33
CA MET A 92 5.55 -39.46 -1.87
C MET A 92 4.89 -38.56 -2.91
N PHE A 93 4.28 -37.45 -2.52
CA PHE A 93 3.74 -36.40 -3.37
C PHE A 93 4.52 -35.11 -3.14
N PHE A 94 5.20 -34.65 -4.18
CA PHE A 94 5.93 -33.38 -4.21
C PHE A 94 5.02 -32.25 -4.71
N ALA A 95 5.12 -31.07 -4.08
CA ALA A 95 4.46 -29.87 -4.55
C ALA A 95 5.37 -28.63 -4.36
N PHE A 96 5.48 -27.83 -5.42
CA PHE A 96 6.23 -26.58 -5.47
C PHE A 96 5.31 -25.46 -6.00
N SER A 97 4.99 -24.49 -5.14
CA SER A 97 4.09 -23.38 -5.46
C SER A 97 4.86 -22.05 -5.50
N TYR A 98 4.67 -21.27 -6.56
CA TYR A 98 5.35 -20.00 -6.75
C TYR A 98 4.54 -19.00 -7.58
N LEU A 99 4.95 -17.74 -7.56
CA LEU A 99 4.39 -16.69 -8.42
C LEU A 99 5.28 -16.41 -9.64
N SER A 100 4.68 -16.39 -10.83
CA SER A 100 5.38 -16.18 -12.10
C SER A 100 4.80 -14.98 -12.84
N ALA A 101 5.66 -14.13 -13.42
CA ALA A 101 5.27 -13.02 -14.28
C ALA A 101 5.35 -13.34 -15.79
N ARG A 102 5.50 -14.62 -16.15
CA ARG A 102 5.82 -15.07 -17.52
C ARG A 102 4.81 -14.61 -18.57
N ASN A 103 3.54 -14.47 -18.21
CA ASN A 103 2.47 -14.03 -19.11
C ASN A 103 1.98 -12.64 -18.70
N LYS A 104 2.31 -11.61 -19.50
CA LYS A 104 1.73 -10.25 -19.40
C LYS A 104 2.18 -9.42 -18.19
N GLY A 105 3.30 -9.74 -17.56
CA GLY A 105 3.93 -8.90 -16.52
C GLY A 105 3.18 -8.82 -15.19
N ARG A 106 2.16 -9.66 -14.98
CA ARG A 106 1.46 -9.83 -13.69
C ARG A 106 1.83 -11.17 -13.09
N LEU A 107 1.93 -11.20 -11.77
CA LEU A 107 2.17 -12.42 -11.02
C LEU A 107 0.94 -13.33 -11.08
N GLU A 108 1.17 -14.57 -11.50
CA GLU A 108 0.19 -15.64 -11.51
C GLU A 108 0.68 -16.80 -10.64
N LEU A 109 -0.23 -17.40 -9.89
CA LEU A 109 0.06 -18.61 -9.12
C LEU A 109 0.35 -19.77 -10.07
N ARG A 110 1.50 -20.41 -9.87
CA ARG A 110 1.95 -21.63 -10.55
C ARG A 110 2.21 -22.71 -9.52
N GLN A 111 1.89 -23.94 -9.89
CA GLN A 111 2.14 -25.11 -9.07
C GLN A 111 2.68 -26.24 -9.94
N LEU A 112 3.83 -26.76 -9.54
CA LEU A 112 4.41 -28.00 -10.07
C LEU A 112 4.23 -29.07 -9.01
N SER A 113 3.62 -30.20 -9.37
CA SER A 113 3.36 -31.27 -8.41
C SER A 113 3.28 -32.65 -9.05
N GLY A 114 3.59 -33.70 -8.28
CA GLY A 114 3.52 -35.09 -8.73
C GLY A 114 4.07 -36.12 -7.72
N ASP A 115 3.75 -37.40 -7.92
CA ASP A 115 4.24 -38.51 -7.09
C ASP A 115 5.71 -38.88 -7.36
N VAL A 116 6.53 -38.89 -6.32
CA VAL A 116 7.93 -39.30 -6.34
C VAL A 116 8.05 -40.76 -5.87
N THR A 117 8.83 -41.56 -6.59
CA THR A 117 9.11 -42.96 -6.26
C THR A 117 10.12 -43.08 -5.10
N ASP A 118 10.10 -44.24 -4.42
CA ASP A 118 10.78 -44.50 -3.13
C ASP A 118 12.31 -44.27 -3.10
N ALA A 119 12.98 -44.09 -4.23
CA ALA A 119 14.44 -44.04 -4.33
C ALA A 119 15.09 -42.72 -3.84
N TRP A 120 14.31 -41.69 -3.46
CA TRP A 120 14.84 -40.31 -3.32
C TRP A 120 14.51 -39.57 -2.02
N GLY A 121 13.80 -40.20 -1.07
CA GLY A 121 13.20 -39.52 0.10
C GLY A 121 14.11 -38.48 0.77
N ALA A 122 15.27 -38.90 1.29
CA ALA A 122 16.14 -38.00 2.06
C ALA A 122 16.77 -36.85 1.25
N ALA A 123 17.03 -37.04 -0.05
CA ALA A 123 17.61 -35.98 -0.89
C ALA A 123 16.53 -34.96 -1.29
N LEU A 124 15.32 -35.45 -1.58
CA LEU A 124 14.16 -34.61 -1.83
C LEU A 124 13.79 -33.79 -0.59
N ASP A 125 13.79 -34.40 0.59
CA ASP A 125 13.55 -33.70 1.86
C ASP A 125 14.58 -32.58 2.08
N ARG A 126 15.87 -32.86 1.89
CA ARG A 126 16.94 -31.84 1.99
C ARG A 126 16.74 -30.69 0.99
N TRP A 127 16.34 -31.00 -0.24
CA TRP A 127 16.07 -29.97 -1.25
C TRP A 127 14.89 -29.08 -0.85
N VAL A 128 13.79 -29.70 -0.39
CA VAL A 128 12.58 -29.00 0.09
C VAL A 128 12.92 -28.11 1.27
N GLU A 129 13.63 -28.64 2.27
CA GLU A 129 14.10 -27.87 3.43
C GLU A 129 14.98 -26.69 3.01
N SER A 130 15.91 -26.90 2.08
CA SER A 130 16.82 -25.86 1.59
C SER A 130 16.06 -24.73 0.88
N VAL A 131 15.16 -25.07 -0.05
CA VAL A 131 14.36 -24.09 -0.77
C VAL A 131 13.42 -23.35 0.18
N GLN A 132 12.77 -24.05 1.12
CA GLN A 132 11.89 -23.42 2.10
C GLN A 132 12.66 -22.45 3.01
N ALA A 133 13.86 -22.84 3.47
CA ALA A 133 14.72 -22.00 4.31
C ALA A 133 15.22 -20.75 3.58
N LEU A 134 15.54 -20.86 2.29
CA LEU A 134 15.95 -19.72 1.46
C LEU A 134 14.76 -18.81 1.12
N ALA A 135 13.62 -19.38 0.73
CA ALA A 135 12.40 -18.65 0.40
C ALA A 135 11.81 -17.87 1.59
N TYR A 136 12.00 -18.36 2.82
CA TYR A 136 11.52 -17.74 4.05
C TYR A 136 12.66 -17.31 4.97
N LYS A 137 13.84 -16.98 4.42
CA LYS A 137 14.98 -16.53 5.21
C LYS A 137 14.60 -15.31 6.07
N GLY A 138 14.61 -15.48 7.40
CA GLY A 138 14.22 -14.43 8.36
C GLY A 138 12.72 -14.20 8.49
N LEU A 139 11.89 -15.12 8.00
CA LEU A 139 10.43 -15.07 8.04
C LEU A 139 9.87 -16.38 8.59
N THR A 140 8.68 -16.30 9.19
CA THR A 140 7.91 -17.51 9.55
C THR A 140 6.86 -17.76 8.45
N PRO A 141 6.83 -18.95 7.82
CA PRO A 141 5.80 -19.29 6.85
C PRO A 141 4.44 -19.49 7.54
N GLY A 142 3.36 -19.51 6.76
CA GLY A 142 2.02 -19.83 7.27
C GLY A 142 1.42 -18.77 8.21
N ARG A 143 1.59 -17.49 7.88
CA ARG A 143 1.04 -16.37 8.66
C ARG A 143 -0.47 -16.46 8.83
N ARG A 144 -0.95 -15.94 9.96
CA ARG A 144 -2.36 -15.81 10.32
C ARG A 144 -2.86 -14.41 9.95
N PHE A 145 -3.91 -14.34 9.13
CA PHE A 145 -4.45 -13.08 8.63
C PHE A 145 -5.93 -12.94 8.97
N LEU A 146 -6.32 -11.73 9.39
CA LEU A 146 -7.70 -11.28 9.26
C LEU A 146 -7.82 -10.53 7.93
N VAL A 147 -8.56 -11.09 6.99
CA VAL A 147 -8.84 -10.49 5.69
C VAL A 147 -10.16 -9.76 5.73
N LEU A 148 -10.14 -8.45 5.45
CA LEU A 148 -11.35 -7.63 5.35
C LEU A 148 -11.66 -7.33 3.89
N VAL A 149 -12.71 -7.94 3.36
CA VAL A 149 -13.13 -7.77 1.97
C VAL A 149 -14.29 -6.78 1.92
N ASN A 150 -14.09 -5.61 1.30
CA ASN A 150 -15.19 -4.70 1.03
C ASN A 150 -15.90 -5.13 -0.26
N PRO A 151 -17.13 -5.69 -0.20
CA PRO A 151 -17.81 -6.19 -1.39
C PRO A 151 -18.13 -5.10 -2.42
N HIS A 152 -18.19 -3.84 -2.00
CA HIS A 152 -18.42 -2.68 -2.86
C HIS A 152 -17.11 -2.00 -3.33
N GLY A 153 -15.96 -2.52 -2.92
CA GLY A 153 -14.65 -2.05 -3.37
C GLY A 153 -14.47 -2.24 -4.89
N GLY A 154 -13.96 -1.20 -5.56
CA GLY A 154 -13.39 -1.33 -6.91
C GLY A 154 -14.40 -1.79 -7.96
N GLN A 155 -15.44 -0.99 -8.19
CA GLN A 155 -16.56 -1.32 -9.09
C GLN A 155 -17.19 -2.70 -8.79
N GLY A 156 -17.12 -3.16 -7.52
CA GLY A 156 -17.68 -4.44 -7.07
C GLY A 156 -16.83 -5.67 -7.38
N LYS A 157 -15.54 -5.52 -7.71
CA LYS A 157 -14.65 -6.63 -8.11
C LYS A 157 -13.89 -7.27 -6.96
N ALA A 158 -13.88 -6.68 -5.76
CA ALA A 158 -13.09 -7.16 -4.63
C ALA A 158 -13.40 -8.62 -4.24
N LYS A 159 -14.68 -9.03 -4.30
CA LYS A 159 -15.06 -10.42 -3.99
C LYS A 159 -14.48 -11.43 -4.99
N ALA A 160 -14.54 -11.13 -6.28
CA ALA A 160 -13.94 -11.97 -7.31
C ALA A 160 -12.42 -12.01 -7.15
N MET A 161 -11.79 -10.86 -6.90
CA MET A 161 -10.35 -10.76 -6.65
C MET A 161 -9.89 -11.61 -5.45
N TRP A 162 -10.68 -11.64 -4.38
CA TRP A 162 -10.46 -12.54 -3.25
C TRP A 162 -10.47 -14.01 -3.70
N GLN A 163 -11.59 -14.46 -4.26
CA GLN A 163 -11.84 -15.87 -4.55
C GLN A 163 -10.94 -16.43 -5.67
N GLU A 164 -10.68 -15.62 -6.70
CA GLU A 164 -10.00 -16.06 -7.92
C GLU A 164 -8.48 -15.88 -7.85
N THR A 165 -7.97 -15.03 -6.96
CA THR A 165 -6.53 -14.68 -6.93
C THR A 165 -5.93 -14.74 -5.53
N VAL A 166 -6.45 -13.96 -4.57
CA VAL A 166 -5.78 -13.80 -3.26
C VAL A 166 -5.88 -15.07 -2.42
N GLU A 167 -7.07 -15.65 -2.31
CA GLU A 167 -7.32 -16.87 -1.52
C GLU A 167 -6.47 -18.05 -1.98
N PRO A 168 -6.38 -18.39 -3.29
CA PRO A 168 -5.45 -19.41 -3.78
C PRO A 168 -3.98 -19.14 -3.43
N ILE A 169 -3.53 -17.89 -3.51
CA ILE A 169 -2.14 -17.52 -3.19
C ILE A 169 -1.85 -17.71 -1.70
N PHE A 170 -2.75 -17.26 -0.83
CA PHE A 170 -2.62 -17.44 0.62
C PHE A 170 -2.66 -18.92 1.01
N ALA A 171 -3.55 -19.71 0.41
CA ALA A 171 -3.59 -21.16 0.60
C ALA A 171 -2.28 -21.84 0.16
N ALA A 172 -1.75 -21.46 -1.01
CA ALA A 172 -0.48 -21.98 -1.52
C ALA A 172 0.74 -21.60 -0.64
N ALA A 173 0.67 -20.48 0.08
CA ALA A 173 1.68 -20.07 1.06
C ALA A 173 1.49 -20.69 2.46
N GLY A 174 0.45 -21.51 2.64
CA GLY A 174 0.10 -22.13 3.92
C GLY A 174 -0.46 -21.15 4.96
N CYS A 175 -0.93 -19.97 4.54
CA CYS A 175 -1.49 -18.96 5.44
C CYS A 175 -2.82 -19.43 6.04
N VAL A 176 -3.05 -19.06 7.30
CA VAL A 176 -4.34 -19.24 7.98
C VAL A 176 -5.12 -17.95 7.83
N VAL A 177 -6.34 -18.02 7.29
CA VAL A 177 -7.11 -16.83 6.91
C VAL A 177 -8.50 -16.86 7.53
N ASP A 178 -8.80 -15.81 8.29
CA ASP A 178 -10.17 -15.48 8.70
C ASP A 178 -10.69 -14.37 7.78
N VAL A 179 -11.79 -14.62 7.08
CA VAL A 179 -12.33 -13.67 6.09
C VAL A 179 -13.59 -13.03 6.65
N GLN A 180 -13.63 -11.70 6.65
CA GLN A 180 -14.81 -10.91 7.02
C GLN A 180 -15.18 -9.94 5.90
N TYR A 181 -16.47 -9.87 5.57
CA TYR A 181 -16.99 -8.91 4.62
C TYR A 181 -17.45 -7.65 5.35
N THR A 182 -16.91 -6.49 4.95
CA THR A 182 -17.23 -5.23 5.62
C THR A 182 -18.59 -4.69 5.17
N GLY A 183 -19.34 -4.13 6.11
CA GLY A 183 -20.54 -3.35 5.84
C GLY A 183 -20.22 -1.87 5.58
N PRO A 184 -21.24 -1.04 5.30
CA PRO A 184 -21.09 0.42 5.28
C PRO A 184 -20.67 0.95 6.65
N ALA A 185 -20.15 2.19 6.72
CA ALA A 185 -19.65 2.80 7.96
C ALA A 185 -20.65 2.79 9.13
N SER A 186 -21.96 2.83 8.86
CA SER A 186 -23.02 2.75 9.89
C SER A 186 -23.32 1.33 10.40
N SER A 187 -22.76 0.30 9.77
CA SER A 187 -22.98 -1.10 10.12
C SER A 187 -22.09 -1.52 11.30
N PRO A 188 -22.55 -2.43 12.19
CA PRO A 188 -21.66 -3.06 13.18
C PRO A 188 -20.52 -3.88 12.55
N THR A 189 -20.65 -4.22 11.25
CA THR A 189 -19.61 -4.92 10.47
C THR A 189 -18.68 -3.97 9.71
N ASN A 190 -18.65 -2.67 10.04
CA ASN A 190 -17.63 -1.76 9.53
C ASN A 190 -16.24 -2.13 10.09
N ALA A 191 -15.18 -1.75 9.39
CA ALA A 191 -13.83 -2.18 9.74
C ALA A 191 -13.33 -1.57 11.06
N SER A 192 -13.81 -0.38 11.43
CA SER A 192 -13.48 0.25 12.72
C SER A 192 -14.04 -0.53 13.91
N SER A 193 -15.29 -0.99 13.82
CA SER A 193 -15.95 -1.82 14.84
C SER A 193 -15.28 -3.18 14.98
N ILE A 194 -14.88 -3.79 13.86
CA ILE A 194 -14.13 -5.05 13.84
C ILE A 194 -12.77 -4.85 14.52
N ALA A 195 -11.99 -3.85 14.11
CA ALA A 195 -10.68 -3.56 14.67
C ALA A 195 -10.72 -3.23 16.17
N ARG A 196 -11.73 -2.47 16.61
CA ARG A 196 -11.91 -2.12 18.02
C ARG A 196 -12.07 -3.37 18.91
N ASN A 197 -12.79 -4.38 18.44
CA ASN A 197 -13.12 -5.58 19.22
C ASN A 197 -12.21 -6.79 18.91
N LEU A 198 -11.14 -6.58 18.15
CA LEU A 198 -10.26 -7.63 17.66
C LEU A 198 -9.44 -8.29 18.78
N ASP A 199 -9.27 -9.61 18.70
CA ASP A 199 -8.18 -10.30 19.42
C ASP A 199 -6.88 -10.17 18.61
N LEU A 200 -6.00 -9.26 19.05
CA LEU A 200 -4.75 -8.96 18.36
C LEU A 200 -3.80 -10.16 18.32
N ALA A 201 -3.85 -11.07 19.29
CA ALA A 201 -2.91 -12.19 19.38
C ALA A 201 -3.22 -13.31 18.37
N ALA A 202 -4.44 -13.32 17.82
CA ALA A 202 -4.89 -14.29 16.83
C ALA A 202 -4.26 -14.07 15.45
N TYR A 203 -3.75 -12.87 15.16
CA TYR A 203 -3.34 -12.47 13.82
C TYR A 203 -1.92 -11.90 13.78
N ASP A 204 -1.21 -12.19 12.70
CA ASP A 204 0.12 -11.64 12.43
C ASP A 204 0.05 -10.36 11.59
N ALA A 205 -1.04 -10.16 10.82
CA ALA A 205 -1.34 -8.94 10.08
C ALA A 205 -2.84 -8.80 9.77
N LEU A 206 -3.27 -7.56 9.54
CA LEU A 206 -4.61 -7.23 9.02
C LEU A 206 -4.53 -6.95 7.53
N VAL A 207 -5.41 -7.56 6.75
CA VAL A 207 -5.30 -7.58 5.28
C VAL A 207 -6.57 -6.99 4.66
N PRO A 208 -6.68 -5.66 4.52
CA PRO A 208 -7.81 -5.05 3.85
C PRO A 208 -7.70 -5.23 2.33
N LEU A 209 -8.68 -5.91 1.74
CA LEU A 209 -8.91 -5.97 0.29
C LEU A 209 -9.95 -4.90 -0.08
N SER A 210 -9.48 -3.66 -0.19
CA SER A 210 -10.31 -2.47 -0.41
C SER A 210 -9.48 -1.27 -0.90
N GLY A 211 -10.00 -0.05 -0.72
CA GLY A 211 -9.24 1.20 -0.84
C GLY A 211 -8.85 1.77 0.53
N ASP A 212 -8.33 3.00 0.51
CA ASP A 212 -7.75 3.69 1.66
C ASP A 212 -8.76 3.91 2.82
N GLY A 213 -10.06 4.08 2.52
CA GLY A 213 -11.10 4.26 3.54
C GLY A 213 -11.19 3.11 4.55
N ILE A 214 -11.08 1.84 4.11
CA ILE A 214 -11.08 0.70 5.03
C ILE A 214 -9.81 0.67 5.89
N VAL A 215 -8.68 1.12 5.34
CA VAL A 215 -7.44 1.27 6.13
C VAL A 215 -7.64 2.33 7.21
N SER A 216 -8.25 3.47 6.87
CA SER A 216 -8.58 4.53 7.82
C SER A 216 -9.52 4.04 8.92
N GLU A 217 -10.57 3.30 8.56
CA GLU A 217 -11.48 2.67 9.52
C GLU A 217 -10.73 1.72 10.47
N LEU A 218 -9.88 0.83 9.96
CA LEU A 218 -9.08 -0.08 10.78
C LEU A 218 -8.19 0.69 11.77
N LEU A 219 -7.44 1.69 11.29
CA LEU A 219 -6.54 2.49 12.13
C LEU A 219 -7.30 3.23 13.23
N ASN A 220 -8.42 3.87 12.90
CA ASN A 220 -9.24 4.57 13.90
C ASN A 220 -9.90 3.58 14.88
N GLY A 221 -10.31 2.40 14.43
CA GLY A 221 -10.81 1.32 15.28
C GLY A 221 -9.77 0.85 16.30
N LEU A 222 -8.54 0.56 15.84
CA LEU A 222 -7.40 0.19 16.68
C LEU A 222 -7.05 1.31 17.67
N ALA A 223 -7.00 2.56 17.21
CA ALA A 223 -6.68 3.71 18.03
C ALA A 223 -7.75 4.04 19.10
N SER A 224 -8.98 3.55 18.92
CA SER A 224 -10.08 3.74 19.87
C SER A 224 -10.06 2.73 21.04
N ARG A 225 -9.13 1.78 21.03
CA ARG A 225 -9.03 0.73 22.04
C ARG A 225 -8.34 1.22 23.32
N PRO A 226 -8.58 0.59 24.48
CA PRO A 226 -7.84 0.88 25.72
C PRO A 226 -6.33 0.62 25.62
N ASP A 227 -5.91 -0.32 24.75
CA ASP A 227 -4.54 -0.73 24.47
C ASP A 227 -4.01 -0.18 23.13
N ALA A 228 -4.51 0.97 22.69
CA ALA A 228 -4.30 1.54 21.36
C ALA A 228 -2.84 1.55 20.88
N ARG A 229 -1.87 1.87 21.75
CA ARG A 229 -0.44 1.86 21.36
C ARG A 229 0.09 0.47 21.01
N THR A 230 -0.43 -0.57 21.66
CA THR A 230 -0.12 -1.96 21.31
C THR A 230 -0.92 -2.38 20.09
N ALA A 231 -2.20 -2.00 20.02
CA ALA A 231 -3.08 -2.32 18.91
C ALA A 231 -2.56 -1.78 17.57
N LEU A 232 -2.09 -0.54 17.52
CA LEU A 232 -1.55 0.09 16.31
C LEU A 232 -0.24 -0.55 15.82
N ARG A 233 0.40 -1.42 16.61
CA ARG A 233 1.59 -2.18 16.19
C ARG A 233 1.26 -3.40 15.34
N ILE A 234 0.00 -3.85 15.29
CA ILE A 234 -0.37 -4.91 14.34
C ILE A 234 -0.21 -4.37 12.92
N PRO A 235 0.56 -5.02 12.04
CA PRO A 235 0.83 -4.47 10.73
C PRO A 235 -0.39 -4.63 9.81
N ILE A 236 -0.66 -3.59 9.02
CA ILE A 236 -1.67 -3.62 7.96
C ILE A 236 -1.00 -3.94 6.61
N ALA A 237 -1.53 -4.90 5.87
CA ALA A 237 -1.08 -5.28 4.53
C ALA A 237 -2.18 -4.97 3.49
N PRO A 238 -2.18 -3.79 2.87
CA PRO A 238 -3.24 -3.41 1.95
C PRO A 238 -3.17 -4.20 0.65
N LEU A 239 -4.32 -4.72 0.22
CA LEU A 239 -4.53 -5.30 -1.10
C LEU A 239 -5.41 -4.33 -1.92
N PRO A 240 -4.92 -3.81 -3.05
CA PRO A 240 -5.59 -2.74 -3.79
C PRO A 240 -6.84 -3.26 -4.49
N ALA A 241 -8.01 -2.90 -3.96
CA ALA A 241 -9.30 -3.16 -4.58
C ALA A 241 -10.23 -1.94 -4.53
N GLY A 242 -9.72 -0.74 -4.22
CA GLY A 242 -10.44 0.53 -4.27
C GLY A 242 -10.17 1.34 -5.54
N SER A 243 -10.67 2.58 -5.57
CA SER A 243 -10.47 3.52 -6.68
C SER A 243 -9.20 4.37 -6.55
N GLY A 244 -8.74 4.67 -5.32
CA GLY A 244 -7.55 5.48 -5.03
C GLY A 244 -6.31 4.63 -4.77
N ASN A 245 -6.39 3.72 -3.77
CA ASN A 245 -5.34 2.79 -3.37
C ASN A 245 -3.99 3.47 -3.09
N ALA A 246 -4.01 4.70 -2.57
CA ALA A 246 -2.84 5.52 -2.40
C ALA A 246 -1.80 4.85 -1.50
N LEU A 247 -2.21 4.22 -0.39
CA LEU A 247 -1.27 3.47 0.46
C LEU A 247 -0.54 2.37 -0.31
N SER A 248 -1.28 1.66 -1.17
CA SER A 248 -0.75 0.57 -1.99
C SER A 248 0.20 1.09 -3.08
N VAL A 249 -0.11 2.24 -3.69
CA VAL A 249 0.80 2.92 -4.64
C VAL A 249 2.12 3.26 -3.93
N ASN A 250 2.05 3.87 -2.75
CA ASN A 250 3.23 4.22 -1.96
C ASN A 250 4.02 2.98 -1.49
N LEU A 251 3.44 1.78 -1.44
CA LEU A 251 4.15 0.56 -1.05
C LEU A 251 4.73 -0.24 -2.22
N MET A 252 4.12 -0.13 -3.39
CA MET A 252 4.38 -1.07 -4.50
C MET A 252 4.77 -0.39 -5.80
N SER A 253 4.68 0.95 -5.87
CA SER A 253 4.81 1.77 -7.08
C SER A 253 3.53 1.78 -7.95
N PRO A 254 3.30 2.85 -8.74
CA PRO A 254 2.15 2.96 -9.64
C PRO A 254 2.03 1.85 -10.70
N ASP A 255 3.13 1.22 -11.09
CA ASP A 255 3.16 0.14 -12.08
C ASP A 255 2.73 -1.20 -11.48
N LYS A 256 3.07 -1.50 -10.22
CA LYS A 256 2.75 -2.79 -9.59
C LYS A 256 1.45 -2.80 -8.79
N VAL A 257 0.92 -1.64 -8.41
CA VAL A 257 -0.34 -1.54 -7.64
C VAL A 257 -1.54 -2.20 -8.35
N VAL A 258 -1.48 -2.38 -9.67
CA VAL A 258 -2.54 -3.04 -10.45
C VAL A 258 -2.49 -4.57 -10.37
N ASP A 259 -1.46 -5.11 -9.73
CA ASP A 259 -1.24 -6.54 -9.53
C ASP A 259 -1.51 -6.93 -8.07
N VAL A 260 -2.72 -7.44 -7.81
CA VAL A 260 -3.11 -7.89 -6.47
C VAL A 260 -2.28 -9.09 -6.00
N ALA A 261 -1.73 -9.90 -6.90
CA ALA A 261 -0.88 -11.03 -6.51
C ALA A 261 0.46 -10.54 -5.94
N TYR A 262 1.00 -9.42 -6.46
CA TYR A 262 2.14 -8.73 -5.86
C TYR A 262 1.82 -8.18 -4.46
N ALA A 263 0.62 -7.63 -4.27
CA ALA A 263 0.17 -7.18 -2.96
C ALA A 263 -0.03 -8.34 -1.97
N ALA A 264 -0.54 -9.50 -2.43
CA ALA A 264 -0.63 -10.71 -1.62
C ALA A 264 0.77 -11.23 -1.24
N LEU A 265 1.73 -11.16 -2.16
CA LEU A 265 3.12 -11.48 -1.87
C LEU A 265 3.70 -10.56 -0.80
N ASN A 266 3.37 -9.26 -0.82
CA ASN A 266 3.74 -8.32 0.23
C ASN A 266 3.16 -8.68 1.61
N ALA A 267 1.92 -9.17 1.67
CA ALA A 267 1.34 -9.66 2.92
C ALA A 267 2.08 -10.91 3.46
N ILE A 268 2.44 -11.85 2.59
CA ILE A 268 3.12 -13.10 2.96
C ILE A 268 4.58 -12.86 3.37
N LYS A 269 5.32 -12.13 2.54
CA LYS A 269 6.78 -12.01 2.60
C LYS A 269 7.29 -10.68 3.15
N GLY A 270 6.41 -9.70 3.33
CA GLY A 270 6.80 -8.38 3.83
C GLY A 270 7.30 -8.41 5.26
N HIS A 271 7.92 -7.32 5.68
CA HIS A 271 8.28 -7.07 7.07
C HIS A 271 7.45 -5.89 7.59
N PRO A 272 7.15 -5.86 8.91
CA PRO A 272 6.57 -4.68 9.53
C PRO A 272 7.49 -3.46 9.33
N MET A 273 6.92 -2.43 8.73
CA MET A 273 7.50 -1.11 8.54
C MET A 273 6.74 -0.11 9.43
N PRO A 274 7.45 0.72 10.23
CA PRO A 274 6.86 1.86 10.91
C PRO A 274 6.11 2.79 9.96
N LEU A 275 4.99 3.32 10.42
CA LEU A 275 4.19 4.32 9.72
C LEU A 275 3.90 5.48 10.70
N ASP A 276 4.27 6.68 10.28
CA ASP A 276 3.82 7.92 10.89
C ASP A 276 2.31 8.12 10.62
N ILE A 277 1.56 8.53 11.63
CA ILE A 277 0.14 8.91 11.49
C ILE A 277 -0.14 10.25 12.17
N CYS A 278 -1.06 11.01 11.61
CA CYS A 278 -1.46 12.30 12.14
C CYS A 278 -2.70 12.17 13.04
N SER A 279 -2.71 12.84 14.18
CA SER A 279 -3.95 13.15 14.88
C SER A 279 -4.62 14.34 14.22
N VAL A 280 -5.91 14.24 13.94
CA VAL A 280 -6.77 15.33 13.49
C VAL A 280 -7.81 15.56 14.59
N SER A 281 -7.79 16.75 15.18
CA SER A 281 -8.67 17.16 16.27
C SER A 281 -9.66 18.22 15.79
N GLN A 282 -10.91 18.09 16.25
CA GLN A 282 -12.02 18.97 15.92
C GLN A 282 -12.97 19.02 17.12
N GLY A 283 -12.86 20.09 17.90
CA GLY A 283 -13.47 20.20 19.23
C GLY A 283 -13.00 19.05 20.14
N SER A 284 -13.95 18.26 20.64
CA SER A 284 -13.68 17.08 21.46
C SER A 284 -13.37 15.80 20.66
N THR A 285 -13.52 15.84 19.33
CA THR A 285 -13.29 14.66 18.49
C THR A 285 -11.84 14.58 18.06
N ARG A 286 -11.24 13.39 18.18
CA ARG A 286 -9.92 13.07 17.65
C ARG A 286 -10.01 11.89 16.68
N ARG A 287 -9.47 12.07 15.50
CA ARG A 287 -9.37 11.06 14.43
C ARG A 287 -7.92 10.88 14.03
N PHE A 288 -7.61 9.79 13.35
CA PHE A 288 -6.28 9.51 12.85
C PHE A 288 -6.29 9.45 11.33
N SER A 289 -5.27 10.06 10.74
CA SER A 289 -5.05 10.10 9.30
C SER A 289 -3.66 9.59 8.99
N PHE A 290 -3.56 8.72 7.99
CA PHE A 290 -2.26 8.17 7.56
C PHE A 290 -1.82 8.69 6.20
N LEU A 291 -2.74 9.29 5.43
CA LEU A 291 -2.50 9.68 4.04
C LEU A 291 -2.50 11.19 3.90
N SER A 292 -3.68 11.82 3.96
CA SER A 292 -3.86 13.22 3.57
C SER A 292 -5.00 13.92 4.27
N GLN A 293 -4.88 15.25 4.35
CA GLN A 293 -5.92 16.17 4.78
C GLN A 293 -6.04 17.27 3.72
N ALA A 294 -7.22 17.39 3.13
CA ALA A 294 -7.49 18.28 2.01
C ALA A 294 -8.57 19.30 2.37
N PHE A 295 -8.38 20.53 1.87
CA PHE A 295 -9.31 21.64 1.99
C PHE A 295 -9.40 22.41 0.65
N GLY A 296 -10.55 23.02 0.38
CA GLY A 296 -10.80 23.77 -0.85
C GLY A 296 -11.03 22.84 -2.03
N LEU A 297 -10.54 23.21 -3.22
CA LEU A 297 -10.80 22.47 -4.46
C LEU A 297 -10.45 20.99 -4.32
N MET A 298 -9.36 20.65 -3.63
CA MET A 298 -8.92 19.27 -3.43
C MET A 298 -9.96 18.42 -2.67
N ALA A 299 -10.59 18.97 -1.62
CA ALA A 299 -11.67 18.29 -0.90
C ALA A 299 -12.95 18.18 -1.74
N ASP A 300 -13.22 19.19 -2.58
CA ASP A 300 -14.34 19.16 -3.53
C ASP A 300 -14.13 18.10 -4.62
N LEU A 301 -12.89 17.74 -4.96
CA LEU A 301 -12.61 16.61 -5.86
C LEU A 301 -13.03 15.29 -5.23
N ASP A 302 -12.66 15.09 -3.96
CA ASP A 302 -12.97 13.87 -3.22
C ASP A 302 -14.47 13.69 -3.07
N MET A 303 -15.13 14.70 -2.49
CA MET A 303 -16.53 14.61 -2.06
C MET A 303 -17.51 15.08 -3.14
N GLY A 304 -17.20 16.17 -3.82
CA GLY A 304 -18.08 16.79 -4.83
C GLY A 304 -18.23 15.96 -6.11
N THR A 305 -17.37 14.95 -6.32
CA THR A 305 -17.46 14.04 -7.47
C THR A 305 -17.96 12.63 -7.11
N GLU A 306 -18.41 12.39 -5.88
CA GLU A 306 -18.91 11.06 -5.46
C GLU A 306 -20.12 10.59 -6.28
N TRP A 307 -20.97 11.51 -6.74
CA TRP A 307 -22.14 11.18 -7.59
C TRP A 307 -21.74 10.55 -8.95
N ILE A 308 -20.49 10.72 -9.39
CA ILE A 308 -19.90 10.07 -10.57
C ILE A 308 -18.84 9.01 -10.20
N ARG A 309 -18.85 8.45 -8.99
CA ARG A 309 -17.88 7.42 -8.56
C ARG A 309 -17.76 6.23 -9.54
N TRP A 310 -18.82 5.91 -10.26
CA TRP A 310 -18.89 4.78 -11.21
C TRP A 310 -17.89 4.88 -12.38
N ILE A 311 -17.46 6.08 -12.79
CA ILE A 311 -16.41 6.25 -13.83
C ILE A 311 -14.97 6.06 -13.30
N GLY A 312 -14.81 5.80 -12.00
CA GLY A 312 -13.50 5.57 -11.38
C GLY A 312 -12.67 6.85 -11.25
N GLY A 313 -11.34 6.73 -11.31
CA GLY A 313 -10.40 7.82 -11.00
C GLY A 313 -10.50 9.06 -11.91
N ILE A 314 -11.03 8.92 -13.13
CA ILE A 314 -11.19 10.05 -14.06
C ILE A 314 -12.10 11.16 -13.49
N ARG A 315 -12.95 10.85 -12.50
CA ARG A 315 -13.80 11.84 -11.82
C ARG A 315 -12.99 12.98 -11.18
N PHE A 316 -11.82 12.67 -10.62
CA PHE A 316 -10.97 13.65 -9.95
C PHE A 316 -10.40 14.65 -10.96
N VAL A 317 -9.97 14.14 -12.12
CA VAL A 317 -9.48 14.94 -13.25
C VAL A 317 -10.56 15.90 -13.76
N LEU A 318 -11.78 15.38 -13.97
CA LEU A 318 -12.91 16.21 -14.43
C LEU A 318 -13.29 17.28 -13.41
N GLY A 319 -13.33 16.92 -12.11
CA GLY A 319 -13.58 17.86 -11.03
C GLY A 319 -12.54 18.98 -10.98
N TYR A 320 -11.25 18.64 -11.15
CA TYR A 320 -10.17 19.63 -11.12
C TYR A 320 -10.24 20.58 -12.31
N ILE A 321 -10.47 20.06 -13.52
CA ILE A 321 -10.65 20.89 -14.72
C ILE A 321 -11.83 21.85 -14.52
N TRP A 322 -12.96 21.37 -13.99
CA TRP A 322 -14.11 22.22 -13.70
C TRP A 322 -13.77 23.32 -12.70
N GLY A 323 -13.17 22.96 -11.56
CA GLY A 323 -12.74 23.92 -10.53
C GLY A 323 -11.78 24.98 -11.08
N ALA A 324 -10.80 24.56 -11.90
CA ALA A 324 -9.87 25.44 -12.59
C ALA A 324 -10.58 26.43 -13.52
N LEU A 325 -11.52 25.95 -14.35
CA LEU A 325 -12.28 26.81 -15.28
C LEU A 325 -13.23 27.77 -14.56
N THR A 326 -13.77 27.38 -13.41
CA THR A 326 -14.64 28.23 -12.59
C THR A 326 -13.91 29.18 -11.63
N GLY A 327 -12.57 29.10 -11.55
CA GLY A 327 -11.77 29.95 -10.68
C GLY A 327 -11.99 29.67 -9.19
N ALA A 328 -11.97 28.39 -8.79
CA ALA A 328 -12.21 27.96 -7.42
C ALA A 328 -11.32 28.73 -6.40
N SER A 329 -11.95 29.28 -5.36
CA SER A 329 -11.32 30.14 -4.36
C SER A 329 -12.05 30.05 -3.02
N TYR A 330 -11.30 29.74 -1.97
CA TYR A 330 -11.77 29.47 -0.61
C TYR A 330 -10.98 30.31 0.37
N SER A 331 -11.66 30.95 1.31
CA SER A 331 -10.98 31.68 2.39
C SER A 331 -10.56 30.70 3.48
N VAL A 332 -9.32 30.82 3.95
CA VAL A 332 -8.77 30.02 5.04
C VAL A 332 -7.88 30.87 5.93
N GLU A 333 -7.95 30.61 7.23
CA GLU A 333 -6.90 30.96 8.17
C GLU A 333 -6.14 29.67 8.53
N ILE A 334 -4.85 29.62 8.21
CA ILE A 334 -4.00 28.48 8.53
C ILE A 334 -2.84 28.91 9.41
N THR A 335 -2.68 28.24 10.55
CA THR A 335 -1.59 28.46 11.50
C THR A 335 -0.70 27.24 11.55
N MET A 336 0.59 27.37 11.29
CA MET A 336 1.51 26.25 11.13
C MET A 336 2.77 26.43 11.97
N LYS A 337 3.26 25.35 12.60
CA LYS A 337 4.60 25.31 13.19
C LYS A 337 5.61 24.87 12.13
N ILE A 338 6.13 25.83 11.39
CA ILE A 338 7.04 25.62 10.26
C ILE A 338 8.41 25.19 10.78
N VAL A 339 8.95 24.14 10.17
CA VAL A 339 10.33 23.66 10.35
C VAL A 339 11.17 24.04 9.14
N GLU A 340 10.64 23.86 7.93
CA GLU A 340 11.33 24.22 6.68
C GLU A 340 10.32 24.67 5.61
N SER A 341 10.74 25.62 4.79
CA SER A 341 9.95 26.22 3.69
C SER A 341 10.79 26.48 2.42
N ASP A 342 12.12 26.33 2.51
CA ASP A 342 13.03 26.32 1.37
C ASP A 342 13.01 24.95 0.69
N LYS A 343 12.46 24.90 -0.54
CA LYS A 343 12.31 23.65 -1.30
C LYS A 343 13.64 22.95 -1.56
N ARG A 344 14.75 23.67 -1.73
CA ARG A 344 16.07 23.07 -1.98
C ARG A 344 16.55 22.31 -0.76
N ARG A 345 16.45 22.93 0.42
CA ARG A 345 16.81 22.27 1.68
C ARG A 345 15.95 21.04 1.96
N MET A 346 14.66 21.10 1.66
CA MET A 346 13.78 19.92 1.79
C MET A 346 14.17 18.79 0.84
N VAL A 347 14.53 19.10 -0.40
CA VAL A 347 15.00 18.12 -1.38
C VAL A 347 16.30 17.46 -0.93
N ASP A 348 17.26 18.24 -0.43
CA ASP A 348 18.53 17.73 0.10
C ASP A 348 18.29 16.80 1.31
N ALA A 349 17.40 17.20 2.22
CA ALA A 349 17.01 16.37 3.36
C ALA A 349 16.32 15.07 2.92
N TYR A 350 15.40 15.13 1.96
CA TYR A 350 14.71 13.96 1.42
C TYR A 350 15.70 12.98 0.77
N ASN A 351 16.58 13.46 -0.10
CA ASN A 351 17.59 12.62 -0.76
C ASN A 351 18.51 11.95 0.28
N THR A 352 18.88 12.66 1.35
CA THR A 352 19.66 12.09 2.46
C THR A 352 18.91 10.98 3.19
N LEU A 353 17.63 11.16 3.49
CA LEU A 353 16.78 10.15 4.13
C LEU A 353 16.60 8.91 3.25
N ARG A 354 16.42 9.11 1.93
CA ARG A 354 16.29 8.02 0.96
C ARG A 354 17.56 7.16 0.89
N ASP A 355 18.73 7.79 0.91
CA ASP A 355 20.02 7.11 0.84
C ASP A 355 20.36 6.35 2.13
N ALA A 356 19.61 6.59 3.21
CA ALA A 356 19.71 5.81 4.42
C ALA A 356 19.25 4.35 4.24
N LYS A 357 19.65 3.50 5.18
CA LYS A 357 19.26 2.08 5.19
C LYS A 357 17.73 1.93 5.20
N PRO A 358 17.18 0.88 4.56
CA PRO A 358 15.74 0.61 4.58
C PRO A 358 15.17 0.65 6.00
N ILE A 359 13.97 1.19 6.14
CA ILE A 359 13.25 1.28 7.39
C ILE A 359 12.68 -0.11 7.67
N ARG A 360 13.37 -0.89 8.50
CA ARG A 360 12.88 -2.19 8.96
C ARG A 360 12.88 -2.19 10.47
N GLU A 361 11.76 -2.59 11.06
CA GLU A 361 11.77 -2.91 12.48
C GLU A 361 12.63 -4.17 12.68
N SER A 362 13.41 -4.20 13.75
CA SER A 362 14.23 -5.39 14.04
C SER A 362 13.31 -6.59 14.22
N SER A 363 13.73 -7.77 13.77
CA SER A 363 12.99 -9.02 14.01
C SER A 363 12.91 -9.38 15.50
N THR A 364 13.66 -8.69 16.36
CA THR A 364 13.55 -8.83 17.81
C THR A 364 12.27 -8.12 18.27
N PRO A 365 11.34 -8.80 18.96
CA PRO A 365 10.11 -8.18 19.42
C PRO A 365 10.45 -7.03 20.37
N THR A 366 10.20 -5.79 19.93
CA THR A 366 10.26 -4.64 20.84
C THR A 366 9.19 -4.87 21.91
N PRO A 367 9.52 -4.79 23.21
CA PRO A 367 8.54 -4.99 24.27
C PRO A 367 7.32 -4.08 24.03
N PRO A 368 6.12 -4.52 24.41
CA PRO A 368 4.93 -3.69 24.28
C PRO A 368 5.17 -2.35 25.00
N PRO A 369 4.63 -1.25 24.46
CA PRO A 369 4.74 0.05 25.11
C PRO A 369 4.30 -0.05 26.58
N THR A 370 5.07 0.52 27.49
CA THR A 370 4.72 0.57 28.93
C THR A 370 3.48 1.41 29.20
N ASP A 371 3.15 2.34 28.31
CA ASP A 371 1.90 3.08 28.28
C ASP A 371 0.96 2.48 27.24
N ALA A 372 -0.25 2.12 27.65
CA ALA A 372 -1.27 1.54 26.78
C ALA A 372 -2.04 2.59 25.97
N LEU A 373 -2.07 3.84 26.45
CA LEU A 373 -2.95 4.89 25.95
C LEU A 373 -2.35 5.65 24.76
N MET A 374 -3.22 6.20 23.91
CA MET A 374 -2.81 7.09 22.84
C MET A 374 -1.99 8.28 23.36
N PRO A 375 -0.92 8.71 22.66
CA PRO A 375 -0.17 9.90 23.03
C PRO A 375 -1.09 11.11 23.22
N LEU A 376 -0.85 11.91 24.25
CA LEU A 376 -1.54 13.19 24.42
C LEU A 376 -1.21 14.14 23.28
N LEU A 377 -2.12 15.08 23.00
CA LEU A 377 -1.91 16.09 21.97
C LEU A 377 -0.84 17.09 22.46
N ALA A 378 0.30 17.15 21.79
CA ALA A 378 1.42 18.01 22.17
C ALA A 378 1.08 19.50 21.98
N PHE A 379 0.25 19.81 20.98
CA PHE A 379 -0.14 21.17 20.63
C PHE A 379 -1.59 21.51 20.99
N GLY A 380 -2.27 20.63 21.73
CA GLY A 380 -3.69 20.78 22.08
C GLY A 380 -4.66 20.48 20.94
N SER A 381 -5.94 20.79 21.16
CA SER A 381 -6.99 20.71 20.13
C SER A 381 -7.26 22.07 19.50
N THR A 382 -8.27 22.15 18.62
CA THR A 382 -8.77 23.40 18.03
C THR A 382 -9.15 24.46 19.05
N ASP A 383 -9.55 24.06 20.26
CA ASP A 383 -9.99 24.96 21.33
C ASP A 383 -8.81 25.55 22.12
N ALA A 384 -7.60 25.03 21.92
CA ALA A 384 -6.41 25.56 22.56
C ALA A 384 -6.08 26.98 22.02
N PRO A 385 -5.58 27.89 22.87
CA PRO A 385 -5.13 29.19 22.39
C PRO A 385 -3.98 29.03 21.40
N LEU A 386 -3.88 29.97 20.45
CA LEU A 386 -2.71 30.01 19.57
C LEU A 386 -1.43 30.23 20.41
N PRO A 387 -0.30 29.62 20.01
CA PRO A 387 0.96 29.78 20.73
C PRO A 387 1.42 31.24 20.81
N LEU A 388 2.05 31.60 21.92
CA LEU A 388 2.66 32.93 22.10
C LEU A 388 3.77 33.15 21.08
N GLY A 389 3.82 34.36 20.50
CA GLY A 389 4.82 34.72 19.48
C GLY A 389 4.49 34.22 18.07
N THR A 390 3.26 33.76 17.83
CA THR A 390 2.80 33.43 16.47
C THR A 390 2.88 34.66 15.56
N VAL A 391 3.58 34.53 14.44
CA VAL A 391 3.78 35.61 13.46
C VAL A 391 2.65 35.59 12.46
N HIS A 392 1.92 36.70 12.34
CA HIS A 392 0.90 36.87 11.29
C HIS A 392 1.56 37.42 10.03
N THR A 393 1.41 36.70 8.91
CA THR A 393 2.07 37.06 7.64
C THR A 393 1.23 36.63 6.43
N THR A 394 1.69 36.98 5.24
CA THR A 394 1.12 36.51 3.97
C THR A 394 1.79 35.22 3.52
N ILE A 395 1.09 34.42 2.71
CA ILE A 395 1.65 33.20 2.11
C ILE A 395 2.94 33.58 1.36
N SER A 396 4.06 33.04 1.84
CA SER A 396 5.39 33.31 1.31
C SER A 396 6.35 32.18 1.72
N ALA A 397 7.45 32.05 0.97
CA ALA A 397 8.57 31.17 1.30
C ALA A 397 9.86 31.78 0.72
N PRO A 398 11.01 31.64 1.40
CA PRO A 398 11.19 30.94 2.67
C PRO A 398 10.71 31.77 3.89
N LEU A 399 10.49 31.08 5.00
CA LEU A 399 10.10 31.58 6.31
C LEU A 399 11.01 30.96 7.37
N GLU A 400 11.28 31.73 8.42
CA GLU A 400 12.02 31.24 9.59
C GLU A 400 11.23 30.16 10.34
N PRO A 401 11.89 29.17 10.97
CA PRO A 401 11.21 28.17 11.78
C PRO A 401 10.41 28.79 12.93
N GLY A 402 9.21 28.29 13.19
CA GLY A 402 8.32 28.81 14.23
C GLY A 402 6.84 28.78 13.85
N TRP A 403 6.01 29.42 14.67
CA TRP A 403 4.57 29.52 14.43
C TRP A 403 4.24 30.70 13.52
N HIS A 404 3.56 30.41 12.41
CA HIS A 404 3.10 31.42 11.44
C HIS A 404 1.62 31.24 11.15
N THR A 405 0.89 32.36 11.05
CA THR A 405 -0.52 32.39 10.65
C THR A 405 -0.69 33.14 9.34
N PHE A 406 -1.43 32.53 8.41
CA PHE A 406 -1.78 33.09 7.11
C PHE A 406 -3.29 33.20 6.99
N CYS A 407 -3.79 34.38 6.65
CA CYS A 407 -5.21 34.60 6.34
C CYS A 407 -5.30 35.03 4.87
N ALA A 408 -5.70 34.12 3.99
CA ALA A 408 -5.70 34.38 2.55
C ALA A 408 -6.68 33.47 1.79
N PRO A 409 -7.13 33.87 0.59
CA PRO A 409 -7.80 32.94 -0.30
C PRO A 409 -6.81 31.89 -0.81
N VAL A 410 -7.30 30.66 -0.99
CA VAL A 410 -6.58 29.52 -1.57
C VAL A 410 -7.44 28.85 -2.63
N GLN A 411 -6.81 28.27 -3.64
CA GLN A 411 -7.48 27.29 -4.50
C GLN A 411 -7.68 25.99 -3.71
N PHE A 412 -6.64 25.51 -3.03
CA PHE A 412 -6.71 24.39 -2.10
C PHE A 412 -5.53 24.36 -1.12
N VAL A 413 -5.71 23.59 -0.05
CA VAL A 413 -4.64 23.13 0.85
C VAL A 413 -4.63 21.61 0.82
N CYS A 414 -3.44 21.03 0.73
CA CYS A 414 -3.24 19.58 0.82
C CYS A 414 -2.09 19.31 1.78
N ALA A 415 -2.36 18.60 2.86
CA ALA A 415 -1.36 18.15 3.81
C ALA A 415 -1.34 16.63 3.90
N GLY A 416 -0.25 16.01 4.34
CA GLY A 416 -0.21 14.57 4.49
C GLY A 416 1.15 13.97 4.81
N LYS A 417 1.20 12.63 4.78
CA LYS A 417 2.36 11.82 5.17
C LYS A 417 2.94 10.95 4.07
N LEU A 418 2.25 10.78 2.95
CA LEU A 418 2.70 9.91 1.85
C LEU A 418 2.76 10.66 0.52
N PRO A 419 3.78 10.39 -0.33
CA PRO A 419 3.96 11.10 -1.59
C PRO A 419 2.80 11.03 -2.57
N TRP A 420 2.26 9.83 -2.78
CA TRP A 420 1.19 9.59 -3.75
C TRP A 420 -0.17 9.68 -3.07
N LEU A 421 -1.07 10.50 -3.61
CA LEU A 421 -2.48 10.54 -3.20
C LEU A 421 -3.37 9.70 -4.10
N SER A 422 -2.87 9.38 -5.30
CA SER A 422 -3.45 8.40 -6.21
C SER A 422 -2.34 7.90 -7.14
N ARG A 423 -2.65 6.93 -8.00
CA ARG A 423 -1.70 6.37 -8.97
C ARG A 423 -1.09 7.42 -9.90
N ASP A 424 -1.84 8.47 -10.21
CA ASP A 424 -1.48 9.47 -11.22
C ASP A 424 -1.17 10.84 -10.59
N SER A 425 -1.02 10.92 -9.26
CA SER A 425 -0.83 12.20 -8.57
C SER A 425 0.08 12.07 -7.35
N MET A 426 1.30 12.60 -7.50
CA MET A 426 2.30 12.71 -6.44
C MET A 426 2.31 14.16 -5.91
N MET A 427 1.36 14.48 -5.05
CA MET A 427 1.17 15.85 -4.54
C MET A 427 2.14 16.22 -3.43
N LEU A 428 2.65 15.23 -2.68
CA LEU A 428 3.53 15.45 -1.52
C LEU A 428 4.89 14.75 -1.73
N PRO A 429 5.60 14.99 -2.85
CA PRO A 429 6.80 14.24 -3.26
C PRO A 429 7.89 14.08 -2.19
N LEU A 430 7.97 14.99 -1.22
CA LEU A 430 8.99 14.98 -0.17
C LEU A 430 8.51 14.37 1.15
N ALA A 431 7.27 13.87 1.20
CA ALA A 431 6.72 13.25 2.40
C ALA A 431 7.44 11.94 2.73
N ALA A 432 7.80 11.78 4.01
CA ALA A 432 8.57 10.66 4.53
C ALA A 432 8.25 10.44 6.01
N ASP A 433 8.70 9.34 6.62
CA ASP A 433 8.62 9.12 8.08
C ASP A 433 9.70 9.90 8.85
N ASP A 434 9.76 11.21 8.62
CA ASP A 434 10.70 12.18 9.21
C ASP A 434 10.16 12.85 10.48
N GLY A 435 8.98 12.45 10.95
CA GLY A 435 8.33 13.08 12.09
C GLY A 435 7.55 14.37 11.76
N LEU A 436 7.54 14.81 10.50
CA LEU A 436 6.91 16.07 10.06
C LEU A 436 5.69 15.80 9.17
N ILE A 437 4.93 16.86 8.90
CA ILE A 437 3.80 16.87 7.97
C ILE A 437 4.18 17.76 6.79
N ASP A 438 3.94 17.27 5.58
CA ASP A 438 4.12 18.05 4.37
C ASP A 438 2.82 18.80 4.11
N VAL A 439 2.90 20.11 3.91
CA VAL A 439 1.75 20.99 3.62
C VAL A 439 2.00 21.72 2.32
N VAL A 440 1.12 21.51 1.35
CA VAL A 440 1.05 22.21 0.08
C VAL A 440 -0.10 23.21 0.13
N LEU A 441 0.23 24.47 -0.13
CA LEU A 441 -0.72 25.57 -0.18
C LEU A 441 -0.67 26.23 -1.55
N VAL A 442 -1.84 26.29 -2.21
CA VAL A 442 -1.96 26.83 -3.56
C VAL A 442 -2.92 28.02 -3.53
N PRO A 443 -2.45 29.26 -3.75
CA PRO A 443 -3.31 30.43 -3.92
C PRO A 443 -4.22 30.28 -5.16
N PRO A 444 -5.28 31.11 -5.31
CA PRO A 444 -6.11 31.10 -6.51
C PRO A 444 -5.27 31.32 -7.77
N ARG A 445 -5.47 30.45 -8.76
CA ARG A 445 -4.73 30.47 -10.02
C ARG A 445 -5.67 30.77 -11.18
N SER A 446 -5.12 31.27 -12.28
CA SER A 446 -5.84 31.32 -13.55
C SER A 446 -6.18 29.89 -14.02
N ALA A 447 -7.20 29.75 -14.87
CA ALA A 447 -7.53 28.46 -15.47
C ALA A 447 -6.33 27.87 -16.22
N PHE A 448 -5.61 28.69 -16.99
CA PHE A 448 -4.42 28.27 -17.73
C PHE A 448 -3.33 27.74 -16.78
N SER A 449 -2.97 28.51 -15.74
CA SER A 449 -1.96 28.10 -14.75
C SER A 449 -2.36 26.83 -13.98
N SER A 450 -3.66 26.68 -13.69
CA SER A 450 -4.18 25.48 -13.02
C SER A 450 -4.05 24.24 -13.90
N LEU A 451 -4.41 24.36 -15.19
CA LEU A 451 -4.36 23.25 -16.14
C LEU A 451 -2.91 22.87 -16.50
N THR A 452 -2.02 23.84 -16.69
CA THR A 452 -0.59 23.55 -16.90
C THR A 452 0.06 22.93 -15.66
N GLY A 453 -0.44 23.24 -14.46
CA GLY A 453 -0.02 22.58 -13.22
C GLY A 453 -0.42 21.11 -13.10
N MET A 454 -1.23 20.56 -14.01
CA MET A 454 -1.50 19.13 -14.04
C MET A 454 -0.35 18.33 -14.69
N ASP A 455 0.48 18.99 -15.50
CA ASP A 455 1.56 18.33 -16.23
C ASP A 455 2.68 17.85 -15.30
N GLY A 456 3.03 16.57 -15.39
CA GLY A 456 4.07 15.93 -14.57
C GLY A 456 3.75 15.84 -13.08
N GLN A 457 2.48 15.79 -12.70
CA GLN A 457 2.08 15.53 -11.30
C GLN A 457 2.51 14.15 -10.80
N GLU A 458 2.54 13.16 -11.68
CA GLU A 458 3.08 11.82 -11.44
C GLU A 458 4.59 11.82 -11.19
N GLU A 459 5.28 12.87 -11.62
CA GLU A 459 6.70 13.09 -11.36
C GLU A 459 6.95 14.07 -10.19
N GLY A 460 5.90 14.52 -9.52
CA GLY A 460 5.98 15.51 -8.45
C GLY A 460 6.35 16.92 -8.94
N ARG A 461 6.31 17.22 -10.24
CA ARG A 461 6.71 18.54 -10.78
C ARG A 461 5.84 19.68 -10.26
N PHE A 462 4.64 19.39 -9.78
CA PHE A 462 3.73 20.39 -9.20
C PHE A 462 4.37 21.20 -8.08
N MET A 463 5.19 20.58 -7.22
CA MET A 463 5.87 21.31 -6.13
C MET A 463 6.87 22.35 -6.66
N ARG A 464 7.32 22.25 -7.92
CA ARG A 464 8.34 23.14 -8.49
C ARG A 464 7.77 24.46 -8.97
N LEU A 465 6.45 24.54 -9.13
CA LEU A 465 5.78 25.75 -9.59
C LEU A 465 5.98 26.89 -8.56
N PRO A 466 6.25 28.12 -9.01
CA PRO A 466 6.58 29.24 -8.12
C PRO A 466 5.38 29.70 -7.28
N ASP A 467 4.16 29.44 -7.75
CA ASP A 467 2.90 29.73 -7.08
C ASP A 467 2.35 28.55 -6.27
N VAL A 468 3.16 27.50 -6.08
CA VAL A 468 2.85 26.38 -5.17
C VAL A 468 3.79 26.47 -3.97
N TYR A 469 3.24 26.66 -2.78
CA TYR A 469 4.02 26.76 -1.55
C TYR A 469 4.05 25.40 -0.86
N TYR A 470 5.25 24.97 -0.46
CA TYR A 470 5.49 23.68 0.16
C TYR A 470 6.15 23.91 1.51
N TYR A 471 5.63 23.33 2.57
CA TYR A 471 6.12 23.49 3.94
C TYR A 471 6.28 22.14 4.61
N LYS A 472 7.32 22.03 5.44
CA LYS A 472 7.47 20.96 6.43
C LYS A 472 7.08 21.53 7.79
N VAL A 473 6.10 20.92 8.45
CA VAL A 473 5.53 21.43 9.70
C VAL A 473 5.42 20.33 10.75
N GLU A 474 5.52 20.66 12.03
CA GLU A 474 5.24 19.68 13.11
C GLU A 474 3.74 19.52 13.38
N ALA A 475 3.02 20.64 13.25
CA ALA A 475 1.59 20.73 13.47
C ALA A 475 1.01 21.93 12.72
N TYR A 476 -0.29 21.87 12.43
CA TYR A 476 -1.02 23.00 11.89
C TYR A 476 -2.48 23.02 12.35
N ARG A 477 -3.09 24.20 12.33
CA ARG A 477 -4.52 24.43 12.49
C ARG A 477 -5.05 25.08 11.22
N CYS A 478 -6.11 24.53 10.67
CA CYS A 478 -6.81 25.05 9.51
C CYS A 478 -8.23 25.45 9.91
N THR A 479 -8.53 26.73 9.76
CA THR A 479 -9.83 27.33 10.07
C THR A 479 -10.48 27.76 8.76
N PRO A 480 -11.55 27.07 8.32
CA PRO A 480 -12.23 27.43 7.10
C PRO A 480 -12.99 28.77 7.25
N GLY A 481 -13.10 29.52 6.16
CA GLY A 481 -13.91 30.75 6.13
C GLY A 481 -15.42 30.48 6.10
N GLU A 482 -16.21 31.54 5.87
CA GLU A 482 -17.68 31.51 6.04
C GLU A 482 -18.46 30.65 5.02
N LYS A 483 -17.86 30.32 3.86
CA LYS A 483 -18.54 29.53 2.82
C LYS A 483 -18.64 28.07 3.25
N SER A 484 -19.77 27.41 3.03
CA SER A 484 -19.83 25.95 3.14
C SER A 484 -18.96 25.28 2.07
N GLY A 485 -18.40 24.12 2.41
CA GLY A 485 -17.61 23.30 1.50
C GLY A 485 -17.31 21.93 2.12
N TYR A 486 -16.30 21.25 1.59
CA TYR A 486 -15.83 19.98 2.14
C TYR A 486 -14.46 20.12 2.82
N ILE A 487 -14.24 19.26 3.81
CA ILE A 487 -12.92 18.91 4.33
C ILE A 487 -12.81 17.39 4.19
N SER A 488 -11.71 16.93 3.60
CA SER A 488 -11.44 15.52 3.34
C SER A 488 -10.24 15.06 4.18
N ILE A 489 -10.40 13.97 4.93
CA ILE A 489 -9.34 13.32 5.71
C ILE A 489 -9.24 11.88 5.21
N ASP A 490 -8.12 11.51 4.59
CA ASP A 490 -7.90 10.22 3.91
C ASP A 490 -9.02 9.86 2.90
N GLY A 491 -9.63 10.87 2.27
CA GLY A 491 -10.73 10.70 1.32
C GLY A 491 -12.14 10.65 1.95
N GLU A 492 -12.25 10.81 3.27
CA GLU A 492 -13.52 10.81 4.01
C GLU A 492 -13.91 12.23 4.46
N SER A 493 -15.19 12.57 4.38
CA SER A 493 -15.67 13.89 4.80
C SER A 493 -15.75 14.02 6.32
N ILE A 494 -15.29 15.16 6.82
CA ILE A 494 -15.52 15.61 8.20
C ILE A 494 -16.35 16.91 8.21
N PRO A 495 -16.92 17.30 9.37
CA PRO A 495 -17.58 18.59 9.52
C PRO A 495 -16.74 19.77 9.03
N TYR A 496 -17.38 20.71 8.34
CA TYR A 496 -16.76 21.92 7.80
C TYR A 496 -16.57 22.97 8.90
N GLU A 497 -15.60 22.73 9.77
CA GLU A 497 -15.22 23.61 10.89
C GLU A 497 -13.70 23.50 11.10
N ALA A 498 -13.15 24.33 12.01
CA ALA A 498 -11.72 24.33 12.28
C ALA A 498 -11.23 22.93 12.68
N PHE A 499 -10.03 22.56 12.21
CA PHE A 499 -9.37 21.33 12.60
C PHE A 499 -7.88 21.58 12.86
N GLN A 500 -7.30 20.79 13.76
CA GLN A 500 -5.90 20.86 14.11
C GLN A 500 -5.24 19.50 13.98
N VAL A 501 -4.04 19.49 13.38
CA VAL A 501 -3.30 18.31 13.02
C VAL A 501 -1.90 18.32 13.63
N GLU A 502 -1.48 17.18 14.17
CA GLU A 502 -0.11 16.94 14.62
C GLU A 502 0.34 15.52 14.29
N ASN A 503 1.63 15.33 14.06
CA ASN A 503 2.19 14.03 13.68
C ASN A 503 2.53 13.15 14.89
N HIS A 504 2.35 11.84 14.75
CA HIS A 504 2.87 10.84 15.66
C HIS A 504 3.84 9.91 14.92
N ALA A 505 5.12 10.08 15.22
CA ALA A 505 6.16 9.30 14.61
C ALA A 505 6.01 7.81 14.92
N ARG A 506 6.04 6.97 13.88
CA ARG A 506 6.17 5.50 13.96
C ARG A 506 5.15 4.86 14.89
N LEU A 507 3.94 5.38 14.92
CA LEU A 507 2.90 4.90 15.82
C LEU A 507 2.16 3.68 15.25
N ALA A 508 1.98 3.60 13.93
CA ALA A 508 1.34 2.48 13.26
C ALA A 508 2.36 1.56 12.57
N ARG A 509 1.90 0.41 12.07
CA ARG A 509 2.71 -0.53 11.27
C ARG A 509 1.99 -0.94 9.99
N ILE A 510 2.77 -1.14 8.95
CA ILE A 510 2.32 -1.65 7.65
C ILE A 510 3.28 -2.72 7.14
N MET A 511 2.82 -3.60 6.26
CA MET A 511 3.67 -4.62 5.63
C MET A 511 4.38 -4.06 4.40
N SER A 512 5.70 -4.25 4.31
CA SER A 512 6.52 -3.85 3.15
C SER A 512 7.56 -4.92 2.80
N LEU A 513 7.70 -5.26 1.51
CA LEU A 513 8.70 -6.20 1.00
C LEU A 513 10.14 -5.68 1.16
N ASP A 514 10.36 -4.39 0.91
CA ASP A 514 11.68 -3.79 0.89
C ASP A 514 11.97 -2.93 2.13
N GLY A 515 10.93 -2.51 2.87
CA GLY A 515 11.04 -1.59 3.99
C GLY A 515 11.26 -0.15 3.52
N ARG A 516 10.67 0.22 2.38
CA ARG A 516 10.72 1.58 1.83
C ARG A 516 9.39 1.99 1.22
N TRP A 517 9.14 3.30 1.21
CA TRP A 517 8.10 3.89 0.38
C TRP A 517 8.57 3.95 -1.07
N LYS A 518 7.72 3.50 -1.98
CA LYS A 518 7.82 3.62 -3.44
C LYS A 518 7.35 5.00 -3.89
N GLY A 519 8.09 6.02 -3.45
CA GLY A 519 7.92 7.43 -3.82
C GLY A 519 8.88 7.85 -4.94
N LEU A 520 9.40 9.07 -4.84
CA LEU A 520 10.46 9.56 -5.74
C LEU A 520 11.72 8.70 -5.63
N GLU A 521 12.23 8.22 -6.78
CA GLU A 521 13.56 7.61 -6.89
C GLU A 521 14.65 8.63 -6.54
N SER A 522 14.48 9.89 -6.95
CA SER A 522 15.28 11.04 -6.54
C SER A 522 14.46 12.32 -6.66
N ALA A 523 14.74 13.29 -5.79
CA ALA A 523 14.18 14.63 -5.91
C ALA A 523 15.25 15.57 -6.46
N SER A 524 14.90 16.37 -7.46
CA SER A 524 15.71 17.48 -7.96
C SER A 524 14.86 18.73 -8.18
N LEU A 525 15.49 19.89 -8.00
CA LEU A 525 14.97 21.19 -8.39
C LEU A 525 15.92 21.74 -9.46
N GLU A 526 15.65 21.38 -10.71
CA GLU A 526 16.28 22.01 -11.87
C GLU A 526 15.65 23.38 -12.17
#